data_AF-A0A2G9YH95-F1
#
_entry.id   AF-A0A2G9YH95-F1
#
_cell.length_a   1.000
_cell.length_b   1.000
_cell.length_c   1.000
_cell.angle_alpha   90.00
_cell.angle_beta   90.00
_cell.angle_gamma   90.00
#
_symmetry.space_group_name_H-M   'P 1'
#
loop_
_entity.id
_entity.type
_entity.pdbx_description
1 polymer ?
#
loop_
_entity_poly.entity_id
_entity_poly.type
_entity_poly.pdbx_seq_one_letter_code
_entity_poly.pdbx_strand_id
1 'polypeptide(L)'
;MHTVVCAASYAAKRLGIHSGMPSREAFTICPSLEFVPADQSKYIWTSEQIFDLLKGYGLPLNYASIDEFQLNLSGYSDKNAVSLGKEIKTQIYANFNITASVGIAKNWL
;
A
#
# COMPACT_ATOMS: atom_id res chain seq x y z
N MET A 1 -19.11 2.01 21.63
CA MET A 1 -18.57 2.06 20.25
C MET A 1 -17.21 1.39 20.28
N HIS A 2 -17.11 0.13 19.83
CA HIS A 2 -15.85 -0.63 19.78
C HIS A 2 -15.29 -0.57 18.35
N THR A 3 -14.97 0.64 17.90
CA THR A 3 -14.30 0.85 16.60
C THR A 3 -12.81 1.06 16.85
N VAL A 4 -11.99 0.56 15.92
CA VAL A 4 -10.54 0.72 15.91
C VAL A 4 -10.11 1.52 14.70
N VAL A 5 -8.93 2.13 14.76
CA VAL A 5 -8.28 2.80 13.62
C VAL A 5 -7.88 1.73 12.60
N CYS A 6 -8.42 1.77 11.39
CA CYS A 6 -8.01 0.86 10.31
C CYS A 6 -6.62 1.21 9.77
N ALA A 7 -6.42 2.49 9.45
CA ALA A 7 -5.17 3.04 8.97
C ALA A 7 -4.98 4.45 9.53
N ALA A 8 -3.71 4.85 9.71
CA ALA A 8 -3.34 6.17 10.19
C ALA A 8 -2.39 6.84 9.21
N SER A 9 -2.63 8.12 8.92
CA SER A 9 -1.71 8.93 8.11
C SER A 9 -0.36 9.09 8.83
N TYR A 10 0.69 9.46 8.10
CA TYR A 10 2.00 9.73 8.72
C TYR A 10 1.94 10.83 9.79
N ALA A 11 1.05 11.82 9.63
CA ALA A 11 0.85 12.86 10.66
C ALA A 11 0.25 12.29 11.95
N ALA A 12 -0.77 11.44 11.85
CA ALA A 12 -1.35 10.76 13.01
C ALA A 12 -0.36 9.78 13.66
N LYS A 13 0.39 9.01 12.86
CA LYS A 13 1.45 8.10 13.35
C LYS A 13 2.51 8.82 14.18
N ARG A 14 2.89 10.05 13.82
CA ARG A 14 3.84 10.86 14.61
C ARG A 14 3.32 11.23 15.99
N LEU A 15 2.01 11.24 16.20
CA LEU A 15 1.38 11.45 17.50
C LEU A 15 1.24 10.16 18.31
N GLY A 16 1.66 9.01 17.77
CA GLY A 16 1.50 7.69 18.39
C GLY A 16 0.23 6.95 18.00
N ILE A 17 -0.61 7.50 17.11
CA ILE A 17 -1.83 6.84 16.63
C ILE A 17 -1.46 5.79 15.58
N HIS A 18 -1.90 4.54 15.76
CA HIS A 18 -1.58 3.43 14.87
C HIS A 18 -2.80 2.57 14.54
N SER A 19 -2.69 1.75 13.49
CA SER A 19 -3.71 0.76 13.16
C SER A 19 -3.98 -0.19 14.33
N GLY A 20 -5.25 -0.56 14.53
CA GLY A 20 -5.70 -1.38 15.65
C GLY A 20 -5.94 -0.60 16.96
N MET A 21 -5.53 0.66 17.07
CA MET A 21 -5.79 1.50 18.24
C MET A 21 -7.31 1.75 18.39
N PRO A 22 -7.90 1.64 19.60
CA PRO A 22 -9.28 2.03 19.83
C PRO A 22 -9.54 3.49 19.44
N SER A 23 -10.62 3.78 18.70
CA SER A 23 -10.90 5.15 18.23
C SER A 23 -10.97 6.16 19.38
N ARG A 24 -11.47 5.74 20.55
CA ARG A 24 -11.55 6.59 21.75
C ARG A 24 -10.17 6.98 22.28
N GLU A 25 -9.21 6.07 22.24
CA GLU A 25 -7.83 6.35 22.64
C GLU A 25 -7.17 7.33 21.65
N ALA A 26 -7.40 7.13 20.36
CA ALA A 26 -6.92 8.04 19.32
C ALA A 26 -7.45 9.48 19.50
N PHE A 27 -8.73 9.65 19.87
CA PHE A 27 -9.31 10.96 20.19
C PHE A 27 -8.75 11.58 21.47
N THR A 28 -8.36 10.78 22.46
CA THR A 28 -7.67 11.28 23.66
C THR A 28 -6.29 11.83 23.30
N ILE A 29 -5.56 11.15 22.40
CA ILE A 29 -4.24 11.59 21.91
C ILE A 29 -4.36 12.87 21.08
N CYS A 30 -5.36 12.94 20.20
CA CYS A 30 -5.58 14.09 19.33
C CYS A 30 -7.09 14.40 19.25
N PRO A 31 -7.59 15.34 20.07
CA PRO A 31 -9.02 15.70 20.07
C PRO A 31 -9.51 16.29 18.74
N SER A 32 -8.61 16.86 17.94
CA SER A 32 -8.88 17.39 16.60
C SER A 32 -8.64 16.35 15.48
N LEU A 33 -8.53 15.06 15.82
CA LEU A 33 -8.31 14.01 14.83
C LEU A 33 -9.52 13.87 13.90
N GLU A 34 -9.27 13.90 12.60
CA GLU A 34 -10.29 13.66 11.59
C GLU A 34 -10.41 12.16 11.30
N PHE A 35 -11.55 11.57 11.61
CA PHE A 35 -11.89 10.21 11.19
C PHE A 35 -12.67 10.24 9.87
N VAL A 36 -12.16 9.50 8.89
CA VAL A 36 -12.81 9.29 7.60
C VAL A 36 -13.40 7.88 7.59
N PRO A 37 -14.69 7.71 7.23
CA PRO A 37 -15.28 6.37 7.05
C PRO A 37 -14.51 5.56 6.01
N ALA A 38 -14.36 4.26 6.26
CA ALA A 38 -13.74 3.36 5.30
C ALA A 38 -14.64 3.19 4.06
N ASP A 39 -14.05 3.32 2.88
CA ASP A 39 -14.69 3.11 1.57
C ASP A 39 -14.08 1.87 0.91
N GLN A 40 -14.56 0.69 1.30
CA GLN A 40 -14.02 -0.59 0.83
C GLN A 40 -14.10 -0.73 -0.70
N SER A 41 -15.19 -0.29 -1.31
CA SER A 41 -15.39 -0.36 -2.76
C SER A 41 -14.32 0.43 -3.51
N LYS A 42 -14.00 1.64 -3.04
CA LYS A 42 -12.93 2.45 -3.63
C LYS A 42 -11.56 1.77 -3.49
N TYR A 43 -11.27 1.16 -2.34
CA TYR A 43 -9.98 0.52 -2.10
C TYR A 43 -9.80 -0.73 -2.98
N ILE A 44 -10.84 -1.56 -3.08
CA ILE A 44 -10.84 -2.76 -3.93
C ILE A 44 -10.67 -2.35 -5.40
N TRP A 45 -11.47 -1.40 -5.88
CA TRP A 45 -11.36 -0.92 -7.25
C TRP A 45 -9.94 -0.41 -7.56
N THR A 46 -9.36 0.40 -6.66
CA THR A 46 -7.99 0.93 -6.85
C THR A 46 -6.95 -0.20 -6.87
N SER A 47 -7.09 -1.20 -5.99
CA SER A 47 -6.22 -2.38 -5.95
C SER A 47 -6.25 -3.16 -7.26
N GLU A 48 -7.44 -3.40 -7.81
CA GLU A 48 -7.63 -4.09 -9.09
C GLU A 48 -6.98 -3.31 -10.24
N GLN A 49 -7.12 -1.99 -10.28
CA GLN A 49 -6.48 -1.17 -11.32
C GLN A 49 -4.94 -1.22 -11.23
N ILE A 50 -4.37 -1.21 -10.02
CA ILE A 50 -2.92 -1.37 -9.85
C ILE A 50 -2.48 -2.77 -10.29
N PHE A 51 -3.24 -3.81 -9.94
CA PHE A 51 -2.95 -5.18 -10.36
C PHE A 51 -2.95 -5.31 -11.89
N ASP A 52 -3.93 -4.71 -12.57
CA ASP A 52 -4.01 -4.71 -14.04
C ASP A 52 -2.85 -3.93 -14.69
N LEU A 53 -2.44 -2.80 -14.10
CA LEU A 53 -1.21 -2.11 -14.52
C LEU A 53 0.01 -3.04 -14.41
N LEU A 54 0.15 -3.75 -13.29
CA LEU A 54 1.26 -4.67 -13.06
C LEU A 54 1.24 -5.89 -14.00
N LYS A 55 0.06 -6.40 -14.37
CA LYS A 55 -0.08 -7.46 -15.39
C LYS A 55 0.53 -7.06 -16.73
N GLY A 56 0.48 -5.77 -17.08
CA GLY A 56 1.03 -5.24 -18.33
C GLY A 56 2.53 -5.53 -18.53
N TYR A 57 3.27 -5.80 -17.46
CA TYR A 57 4.68 -6.18 -17.53
C TYR A 57 4.92 -7.63 -17.98
N GLY A 58 3.88 -8.46 -18.09
CA GLY A 58 3.99 -9.84 -18.59
C GLY A 58 4.77 -10.77 -17.66
N LEU A 59 4.86 -10.43 -16.37
CA LEU A 59 5.56 -11.21 -15.35
C LEU A 59 4.54 -11.99 -14.49
N PRO A 60 4.90 -13.17 -13.95
CA PRO A 60 4.04 -13.86 -12.99
C PRO A 60 3.77 -12.95 -11.78
N LEU A 61 2.50 -12.70 -11.51
CA LEU A 61 2.01 -11.70 -10.57
C LEU A 61 0.96 -12.33 -9.64
N ASN A 62 1.08 -12.07 -8.34
CA ASN A 62 0.11 -12.50 -7.33
C ASN A 62 -0.24 -11.35 -6.38
N TYR A 63 -1.46 -11.40 -5.84
CA TYR A 63 -1.83 -10.62 -4.65
C TYR A 63 -1.17 -11.24 -3.41
N ALA A 64 -0.57 -10.40 -2.56
CA ALA A 64 -0.26 -10.76 -1.17
C ALA A 64 -1.34 -10.24 -0.22
N SER A 65 -1.86 -9.04 -0.50
CA SER A 65 -2.98 -8.41 0.21
C SER A 65 -3.66 -7.38 -0.72
N ILE A 66 -4.54 -6.52 -0.20
CA ILE A 66 -5.23 -5.49 -0.99
C ILE A 66 -4.27 -4.40 -1.50
N ASP A 67 -3.19 -4.10 -0.79
CA ASP A 67 -2.21 -3.07 -1.14
C ASP A 67 -0.81 -3.64 -1.41
N GLU A 68 -0.66 -4.97 -1.44
CA GLU A 68 0.62 -5.65 -1.66
C GLU A 68 0.55 -6.69 -2.78
N PHE A 69 1.57 -6.63 -3.65
CA PHE A 69 1.67 -7.44 -4.87
C PHE A 69 3.05 -8.06 -4.98
N GLN A 70 3.12 -9.28 -5.51
CA GLN A 70 4.37 -10.02 -5.70
C GLN A 70 4.60 -10.30 -7.18
N LEU A 71 5.73 -9.83 -7.71
CA LEU A 71 6.16 -10.08 -9.09
C LEU A 71 7.36 -11.03 -9.09
N ASN A 72 7.27 -12.11 -9.87
CA ASN A 72 8.39 -13.02 -10.07
C ASN A 72 9.34 -12.47 -11.14
N LEU A 73 10.54 -12.07 -10.71
CA LEU A 73 11.60 -11.55 -11.56
C LEU A 73 12.70 -12.59 -11.88
N SER A 74 12.37 -13.88 -11.86
CA SER A 74 13.32 -14.94 -12.18
C SER A 74 14.00 -14.67 -13.54
N GLY A 75 15.34 -14.70 -13.54
CA GLY A 75 16.16 -14.38 -14.72
C GLY A 75 16.50 -12.90 -14.91
N TYR A 76 15.97 -11.99 -14.08
CA TYR A 76 16.43 -10.61 -14.06
C TYR A 76 17.74 -10.48 -13.29
N SER A 77 18.62 -9.60 -13.76
CA SER A 77 19.74 -9.14 -12.94
C SER A 77 19.25 -8.17 -11.87
N ASP A 78 19.99 -8.03 -10.76
CA ASP A 78 19.67 -7.10 -9.68
C ASP A 78 19.49 -5.66 -10.20
N LYS A 79 20.34 -5.23 -11.14
CA LYS A 79 20.24 -3.91 -11.77
C LYS A 79 18.92 -3.73 -12.51
N ASN A 80 18.48 -4.74 -13.27
CA ASN A 80 17.22 -4.68 -14.02
C ASN A 80 16.02 -4.73 -13.08
N ALA A 81 16.07 -5.54 -12.03
CA ALA A 81 15.03 -5.60 -11.01
C ALA A 81 14.84 -4.24 -10.30
N VAL A 82 15.95 -3.58 -9.92
CA VAL A 82 15.91 -2.23 -9.33
C VAL A 82 15.37 -1.19 -10.31
N SER A 83 15.74 -1.27 -11.58
CA SER A 83 15.22 -0.36 -12.62
C SER A 83 13.71 -0.53 -12.78
N LEU A 84 13.24 -1.76 -12.90
CA LEU A 84 11.81 -2.08 -13.00
C LEU A 84 11.04 -1.61 -11.77
N GLY A 85 11.57 -1.83 -10.56
CA GLY A 85 10.93 -1.36 -9.33
C GLY A 85 10.75 0.17 -9.28
N LYS A 86 11.73 0.94 -9.77
CA LYS A 86 11.62 2.41 -9.88
C LYS A 86 10.59 2.83 -10.91
N GLU A 87 10.56 2.13 -12.04
CA GLU A 87 9.58 2.37 -13.09
C GLU A 87 8.16 2.12 -12.58
N ILE A 88 7.90 0.97 -11.96
CA ILE A 88 6.60 0.61 -11.37
C ILE A 88 6.15 1.68 -10.37
N LYS A 89 7.02 2.14 -9.47
CA LYS A 89 6.69 3.23 -8.53
C LYS A 89 6.26 4.50 -9.25
N THR A 90 6.95 4.84 -10.34
CA THR A 90 6.65 6.03 -11.15
C THR A 90 5.30 5.88 -11.84
N GLN A 91 5.01 4.71 -12.41
CA GLN A 91 3.74 4.42 -13.08
C GLN A 91 2.57 4.41 -12.10
N ILE A 92 2.70 3.81 -10.92
CA ILE A 92 1.65 3.84 -9.89
C ILE A 92 1.34 5.28 -9.48
N TYR A 93 2.37 6.10 -9.24
CA TYR A 93 2.17 7.50 -8.88
C TYR A 93 1.51 8.30 -10.01
N ALA A 94 1.97 8.13 -11.25
CA ALA A 94 1.43 8.86 -12.40
C ALA A 94 -0.04 8.52 -12.71
N ASN A 95 -0.45 7.26 -12.54
CA ASN A 95 -1.80 6.81 -12.89
C ASN A 95 -2.80 6.98 -11.74
N PHE A 96 -2.36 6.85 -10.48
CA PHE A 96 -3.28 6.78 -9.34
C PHE A 96 -3.05 7.90 -8.31
N ASN A 97 -2.00 8.70 -8.44
CA ASN A 97 -1.56 9.67 -7.45
C ASN A 97 -1.36 9.03 -6.05
N ILE A 98 -0.89 7.79 -6.02
CA ILE A 98 -0.60 7.01 -4.82
C ILE A 98 0.89 6.66 -4.82
N THR A 99 1.53 6.76 -3.66
CA THR A 99 2.92 6.34 -3.49
C THR A 99 3.01 4.86 -3.13
N ALA A 100 3.96 4.15 -3.71
CA ALA A 100 4.27 2.76 -3.36
C ALA A 100 5.72 2.60 -2.88
N SER A 101 5.97 1.54 -2.11
CA SER A 101 7.30 1.05 -1.77
C SER A 101 7.56 -0.26 -2.51
N VAL A 102 8.81 -0.55 -2.82
CA VAL A 102 9.20 -1.79 -3.54
C VAL A 102 10.33 -2.46 -2.79
N GLY A 103 10.09 -3.70 -2.36
CA GLY A 103 11.11 -4.61 -1.85
C GLY A 103 11.56 -5.56 -2.96
N ILE A 104 12.87 -5.85 -3.01
CA ILE A 104 13.45 -6.80 -3.97
C ILE A 104 14.29 -7.79 -3.18
N ALA A 105 13.94 -9.06 -3.26
CA ALA A 105 14.62 -10.14 -2.56
C ALA A 105 14.59 -11.43 -3.39
N LYS A 106 15.32 -12.45 -2.93
CA LYS A 106 15.40 -13.76 -3.60
C LYS A 106 14.21 -14.70 -3.27
N ASN A 107 13.37 -14.27 -2.34
CA ASN A 107 12.21 -14.98 -1.81
C ASN A 107 11.16 -13.96 -1.35
N TRP A 108 10.01 -14.44 -0.89
CA TRP A 108 8.90 -13.59 -0.43
C TRP A 108 8.94 -13.23 1.06
N LEU A 109 9.87 -13.82 1.82
CA LEU A 109 9.95 -13.78 3.29
C LEU A 109 11.18 -13.02 3.76
#